data_AF-A0A445ARZ0-F1
#
_entry.id   AF-A0A445ARZ0-F1
#
_cell.length_a   1.000
_cell.length_b   1.000
_cell.length_c   1.000
_cell.angle_alpha   90.00
_cell.angle_beta   90.00
_cell.angle_gamma   90.00
#
_symmetry.space_group_name_H-M   'P 1'
#
loop_
_entity.id
_entity.type
_entity.pdbx_description
1 polymer ?
#
loop_
_entity_poly.entity_id
_entity_poly.type
_entity_poly.pdbx_seq_one_letter_code
_entity_poly.pdbx_strand_id
1 'polypeptide(L)' 'MAPTKEEETKLREFQDEYPFKLGPTKKFLKIMLDIPFAFKRVEAILYIANFDSELEYLKSPLRLWRYVFILCNYCLI' A
#
# COMPACT_ATOMS: atom_id res chain seq x y z
N MET A 1 -2.39 10.27 0.67
CA MET A 1 -2.94 11.16 1.71
C MET A 1 -4.21 10.51 2.23
N ALA A 2 -4.18 10.03 3.47
CA ALA A 2 -5.38 9.56 4.15
C ALA A 2 -6.08 10.78 4.79
N PRO A 3 -7.43 10.86 4.73
CA PRO A 3 -8.17 11.95 5.37
C PRO A 3 -7.97 11.96 6.89
N THR A 4 -8.03 13.13 7.52
CA THR A 4 -7.94 13.21 8.99
C THR A 4 -9.26 12.81 9.64
N LYS A 5 -9.23 12.40 10.92
CA LYS A 5 -10.45 11.98 11.65
C LYS A 5 -11.54 13.07 11.68
N GLU A 6 -11.16 14.35 11.69
CA GLU A 6 -12.13 15.44 11.60
C GLU A 6 -12.81 15.52 10.22
N GLU A 7 -12.08 15.24 9.15
CA GLU A 7 -12.63 15.23 7.78
C GLU A 7 -13.56 14.04 7.57
N GLU A 8 -13.23 12.87 8.11
CA GLU A 8 -14.10 11.69 8.06
C GLU A 8 -15.42 11.92 8.78
N THR A 9 -15.38 12.57 9.95
CA THR A 9 -16.57 12.89 10.75
C THR A 9 -17.47 13.88 10.02
N LYS A 10 -16.91 14.97 9.49
CA LYS A 10 -17.63 15.96 8.68
C LYS A 10 -18.25 15.37 7.41
N LEU A 11 -17.61 14.35 6.81
CA LEU A 11 -18.13 13.67 5.62
C LEU A 11 -19.26 12.68 5.96
N ARG A 12 -19.23 12.05 7.15
CA ARG A 12 -20.30 11.17 7.65
C ARG A 12 -21.53 11.95 8.11
N GLU A 13 -21.33 13.08 8.77
CA GLU A 13 -22.41 13.97 9.25
C GLU A 13 -23.09 14.75 8.13
N PHE A 14 -22.49 14.79 6.94
CA PHE A 14 -23.10 15.44 5.77
C PHE A 14 -24.30 14.63 5.27
N GLN A 15 -25.47 14.93 5.85
CA GLN A 15 -26.76 14.47 5.34
C GLN A 15 -26.99 15.08 3.95
N ASP A 16 -27.52 14.26 3.03
CA ASP A 16 -27.70 14.55 1.61
C ASP A 16 -28.78 15.62 1.33
N GLU A 17 -28.77 16.75 2.04
CA GLU A 17 -29.75 17.82 1.85
C GLU A 17 -29.74 18.36 0.42
N TYR A 18 -28.61 18.26 -0.31
CA TYR A 18 -28.54 18.58 -1.74
C TYR A 18 -27.47 17.73 -2.48
N PRO A 19 -27.84 16.88 -3.46
CA PRO A 19 -26.90 16.04 -4.22
C PRO A 19 -25.87 16.82 -5.06
N PHE A 20 -26.07 18.13 -5.21
CA PHE A 20 -25.20 19.06 -5.95
C PHE A 20 -24.16 19.80 -5.11
N LYS A 21 -24.24 19.73 -3.76
CA LYS A 21 -23.36 20.52 -2.89
C LYS A 21 -22.00 19.85 -2.61
N LEU A 22 -21.91 18.53 -2.82
CA LEU A 22 -20.67 17.78 -2.71
C LEU A 22 -19.98 17.67 -4.08
N GLY A 23 -18.77 18.20 -4.18
CA GLY A 23 -17.92 17.98 -5.36
C GLY A 23 -17.56 16.49 -5.55
N PRO A 24 -17.16 16.08 -6.77
CA PRO A 24 -16.87 14.69 -7.11
C PRO A 24 -15.84 14.03 -6.17
N THR A 25 -14.83 14.78 -5.74
CA THR A 25 -13.80 14.31 -4.78
C THR A 25 -14.39 13.94 -3.43
N LYS A 26 -15.32 14.74 -2.89
CA LYS A 26 -15.94 14.46 -1.60
C LYS A 26 -16.90 13.27 -1.68
N LYS A 27 -17.56 13.08 -2.82
CA LYS A 27 -18.39 11.89 -3.09
C LYS A 27 -17.55 10.62 -3.09
N PHE A 28 -16.39 10.65 -3.73
CA PHE A 28 -15.43 9.55 -3.71
C PHE A 28 -14.99 9.18 -2.28
N LEU A 29 -14.66 10.19 -1.46
CA LEU A 29 -14.30 9.95 -0.06
C LEU A 29 -15.46 9.38 0.76
N LYS A 30 -16.70 9.85 0.56
CA LYS A 30 -17.90 9.28 1.22
C LYS A 30 -18.07 7.80 0.89
N ILE A 31 -17.89 7.40 -0.38
CA ILE A 31 -17.95 6.00 -0.81
C ILE A 31 -16.80 5.17 -0.19
N MET A 32 -15.58 5.72 -0.13
CA MET A 32 -14.46 5.04 0.52
C MET A 32 -14.66 4.85 2.02
N LEU A 33 -15.29 5.81 2.71
CA LEU A 33 -15.57 5.73 4.16
C LEU A 33 -16.66 4.72 4.51
N ASP A 34 -17.53 4.38 3.56
CA ASP A 34 -18.52 3.31 3.69
C ASP A 34 -17.86 1.91 3.70
N ILE A 35 -16.74 1.77 2.99
CA ILE A 35 -15.97 0.52 2.95
C ILE A 35 -15.13 0.39 4.22
N PRO A 36 -15.33 -0.68 5.03
CA PRO A 36 -14.57 -0.86 6.26
C PRO A 36 -13.09 -1.05 5.96
N PHE A 37 -12.25 -0.29 6.65
CA PHE A 37 -10.79 -0.32 6.53
C PHE A 37 -10.27 -0.05 5.11
N ALA A 38 -10.97 0.74 4.29
CA ALA A 38 -10.62 1.00 2.89
C ALA A 38 -9.14 1.37 2.69
N PHE A 39 -8.61 2.32 3.45
CA PHE A 39 -7.22 2.76 3.34
C PHE A 39 -6.22 1.66 3.72
N LYS A 40 -6.49 0.90 4.80
CA LYS A 40 -5.63 -0.23 5.19
C LYS A 40 -5.61 -1.33 4.13
N ARG A 41 -6.74 -1.57 3.45
CA ARG A 41 -6.81 -2.53 2.33
C ARG A 41 -5.95 -2.07 1.15
N VAL A 42 -6.00 -0.79 0.80
CA VAL A 42 -5.16 -0.21 -0.25
C VAL A 42 -3.67 -0.30 0.11
N GLU A 43 -3.30 0.01 1.36
CA GLU A 43 -1.93 -0.15 1.85
C GLU A 43 -1.44 -1.60 1.76
N ALA A 44 -2.28 -2.57 2.18
CA ALA A 44 -1.93 -3.98 2.10
C ALA A 44 -1.76 -4.46 0.65
N ILE A 45 -2.65 -4.03 -0.26
CA ILE A 45 -2.55 -4.35 -1.69
C ILE A 45 -1.27 -3.76 -2.28
N LEU A 46 -0.94 -2.51 -1.93
CA LEU A 46 0.29 -1.87 -2.37
C LEU A 46 1.53 -2.62 -1.87
N TYR A 47 1.52 -3.07 -0.60
CA TYR A 47 2.60 -3.89 -0.06
C TYR A 47 2.75 -5.20 -0.83
N ILE A 48 1.65 -5.94 -1.05
CA ILE A 48 1.67 -7.21 -1.77
C ILE A 48 2.20 -7.02 -3.21
N ALA A 49 1.79 -5.97 -3.90
CA ALA A 49 2.24 -5.69 -5.26
C ALA A 49 3.75 -5.41 -5.35
N ASN A 50 4.34 -4.81 -4.32
CA ASN A 50 5.78 -4.53 -4.24
C ASN A 50 6.57 -5.65 -3.56
N PHE A 51 5.90 -6.59 -2.91
CA PHE A 51 6.56 -7.62 -2.11
C PHE A 51 7.47 -8.52 -2.95
N ASP A 52 7.02 -8.93 -4.14
CA ASP A 52 7.80 -9.80 -5.01
C ASP A 52 9.10 -9.14 -5.49
N SER A 53 9.06 -7.84 -5.81
CA SER A 53 10.24 -7.09 -6.24
C SER A 53 11.22 -6.84 -5.09
N GLU A 54 10.72 -6.53 -3.89
CA GLU A 54 11.54 -6.43 -2.68
C GLU A 54 12.20 -7.78 -2.33
N LEU A 55 11.48 -8.89 -2.45
CA LEU A 55 12.04 -10.22 -2.25
C LEU A 55 13.09 -10.58 -3.29
N GLU A 56 12.86 -10.26 -4.56
CA GLU A 56 13.82 -10.53 -5.63
C GLU A 56 15.11 -9.71 -5.45
N TYR A 57 14.97 -8.45 -5.04
CA TYR A 57 16.09 -7.60 -4.66
C TYR A 57 16.94 -8.23 -3.54
N LEU A 58 16.31 -8.84 -2.53
CA LEU A 58 17.01 -9.52 -1.44
C LEU A 58 17.60 -10.89 -1.83
N LYS A 59 16.94 -11.63 -2.72
CA LYS A 59 17.40 -12.95 -3.18
C LYS A 59 18.62 -12.87 -4.09
N SER A 60 18.73 -11.81 -4.89
CA SER A 60 19.85 -11.59 -5.81
C SER A 60 21.23 -11.62 -5.12
N PRO A 61 21.50 -10.81 -4.07
CA PRO A 61 22.78 -10.86 -3.36
C PRO A 61 22.97 -12.20 -2.67
N LEU A 62 21.96 -12.79 -2.02
CA LEU A 62 22.10 -14.10 -1.38
C LEU A 62 22.57 -15.19 -2.36
N ARG A 63 22.08 -15.13 -3.61
CA ARG A 63 22.52 -16.03 -4.68
C ARG A 63 23.98 -15.76 -5.07
N LEU A 64 24.34 -14.51 -5.30
CA LEU A 64 25.71 -14.09 -5.63
C LEU A 64 26.71 -14.47 -4.53
N TRP A 65 26.39 -14.19 -3.28
CA TRP A 65 27.22 -14.53 -2.12
C TRP A 65 27.41 -16.04 -2.00
N ARG A 66 26.38 -16.84 -2.31
CA ARG A 66 26.52 -18.31 -2.34
C ARG A 66 27.47 -18.77 -3.44
N TYR A 67 27.41 -18.17 -4.63
CA TYR A 67 28.36 -18.44 -5.72
C TYR A 67 29.79 -18.01 -5.36
N VAL A 68 29.97 -16.83 -4.77
CA VAL A 68 31.28 -16.34 -4.33
C VAL A 68 31.85 -17.24 -3.24
N PHE A 69 31.04 -17.70 -2.28
CA PHE A 69 31.48 -18.62 -1.23
C PHE A 69 31.93 -19.97 -1.80
N ILE A 70 31.16 -20.52 -2.74
CA ILE A 70 31.54 -21.76 -3.46
C ILE A 70 32.84 -21.52 -4.26
N LEU A 71 32.93 -20.46 -5.07
CA LEU A 71 34.12 -20.17 -5.86
C LEU A 71 35.35 -19.93 -4.97
N CYS A 72 35.24 -19.22 -3.86
CA CYS A 72 36.33 -19.07 -2.90
C CYS A 72 36.73 -20.41 -2.29
N ASN A 73 35.81 -21.29 -1.94
CA ASN A 73 36.15 -22.63 -1.42
C ASN A 73 36.82 -23.52 -2.47
N TYR A 74 36.36 -23.47 -3.72
CA TYR A 74 36.91 -24.29 -4.82
C TYR A 74 38.19 -23.73 -5.44
N CYS A 75 38.52 -22.45 -5.23
CA CYS A 75 39.76 -21.82 -5.71
C CYS A 75 40.85 -21.79 -4.62
N LEU A 76 40.50 -22.10 -3.36
CA LEU A 76 41.42 -22.29 -2.24
C LEU A 76 41.81 -23.77 -2.00
N ILE A 77 41.37 -24.68 -2.87
CA ILE A 77 41.84 -26.07 -3.00
C ILE A 77 42.55 -26.19 -4.34
#